data_AF-A0A0G4B0K1-F1
#
_entry.id   AF-A0A0G4B0K1-F1
#
_cell.length_a   1.000
_cell.length_b   1.000
_cell.length_c   1.000
_cell.angle_alpha   90.00
_cell.angle_beta   90.00
_cell.angle_gamma   90.00
#
_symmetry.space_group_name_H-M   'P 1'
#
loop_
_entity.id
_entity.type
_entity.pdbx_description
1 polymer ?
#
loop_
_entity_poly.entity_id
_entity_poly.type
_entity_poly.pdbx_seq_one_letter_code
_entity_poly.pdbx_strand_id
1 'polypeptide(L)'
;MKEAQFVSILAHPRLDFCSEVVSSQNKQLCIAFSLKGQDATGFCKDLTAEFLTWQIENPEQLHQKILDLLSFVREQKLDLEFSLSLLKTEGIIFATYSGEVILKRNDQARKILASNKEVKIVTGNFKGNDQIILINKSSSLISSFVMEMLEKGVSLEKLISDSTLLQGENGNLETSLAFLTYIEQEDEVAKEKFDFKKVVLKIWQLKYLLKKIPVFLKKILKFSNKIIYILKKQDKKKLLITFLVICGAVAIIFTTATVSRNQNQKIVTNIEKQITEISRNTNDIEQLLLEQPISARENAQKSLQAVENLKQEKNNKDSLKLIDAEIERLNQLIERISGENSLDQLSVAYNLNDFLANKIEFKNGEIFALENNSQEILHIKTDDSQSRIKVEGSDLIRDFTVSEGNLFVLSNGIKILDLAKPESGFREIKAEGESDKTGEFLSSFGPYLYLLNKEKRNIYRYYYKDEELSEPIGWLVDKQGINFENVSDLIVDGDLWMAFKSGNLLKFTKGSTAEFSIKGLENLPNNQIILSANDQINSLAILEKQNKRLLILTKDGQLISEIKSNELAGVSSIAFNEDGTKIYAVSGSVIYEVEI
;
A
#
# COMPACT_ATOMS: atom_id res chain seq x y z
N MET A 1 3.56 -12.49 15.04
CA MET A 1 4.26 -12.74 13.76
C MET A 1 5.38 -11.72 13.63
N LYS A 2 6.62 -12.09 13.30
CA LYS A 2 7.76 -11.14 13.25
C LYS A 2 7.71 -10.37 11.94
N GLU A 3 7.42 -9.07 11.98
CA GLU A 3 7.40 -8.21 10.80
C GLU A 3 8.68 -7.36 10.74
N ALA A 4 9.31 -7.32 9.56
CA ALA A 4 10.45 -6.46 9.29
C ALA A 4 9.96 -5.15 8.66
N GLN A 5 10.21 -4.02 9.32
CA GLN A 5 10.11 -2.71 8.68
C GLN A 5 11.43 -2.42 7.97
N PHE A 6 11.36 -1.96 6.72
CA PHE A 6 12.55 -1.61 5.95
C PHE A 6 12.43 -0.26 5.26
N VAL A 7 13.57 0.45 5.26
CA VAL A 7 13.80 1.63 4.44
C VAL A 7 15.03 1.34 3.60
N SER A 8 14.89 1.50 2.29
CA SER A 8 15.97 1.28 1.33
C SER A 8 16.53 2.60 0.84
N ILE A 9 17.84 2.74 0.87
CA ILE A 9 18.54 3.87 0.23
C ILE A 9 19.30 3.29 -0.95
N LEU A 10 18.94 3.75 -2.15
CA LEU A 10 19.43 3.20 -3.42
C LEU A 10 20.29 4.23 -4.14
N ALA A 11 21.44 3.77 -4.63
CA ALA A 11 22.25 4.53 -5.54
C ALA A 11 21.51 4.74 -6.88
N HIS A 12 21.75 5.88 -7.54
CA HIS A 12 21.11 6.19 -8.82
C HIS A 12 21.47 5.15 -9.88
N PRO A 13 20.49 4.54 -10.57
CA PRO A 13 20.76 3.53 -11.58
C PRO A 13 21.47 4.14 -12.80
N ARG A 14 22.47 3.41 -13.33
CA ARG A 14 23.18 3.74 -14.57
C ARG A 14 23.09 2.56 -15.54
N LEU A 15 23.42 2.78 -16.81
CA LEU A 15 23.38 1.72 -17.84
C LEU A 15 24.26 0.50 -17.47
N ASP A 16 25.35 0.74 -16.74
CA ASP A 16 26.33 -0.26 -16.33
C ASP A 16 26.27 -0.61 -14.83
N PHE A 17 25.27 -0.10 -14.10
CA PHE A 17 25.18 -0.27 -12.65
C PHE A 17 23.73 -0.23 -12.15
N CYS A 18 23.35 -1.21 -11.33
CA CYS A 18 22.07 -1.26 -10.62
C CYS A 18 22.27 -1.57 -9.14
N SER A 19 21.39 -1.05 -8.29
CA SER A 19 21.40 -1.26 -6.85
C SER A 19 19.97 -1.39 -6.36
N GLU A 20 19.66 -2.46 -5.64
CA GLU A 20 18.29 -2.80 -5.22
C GLU A 20 18.27 -3.42 -3.81
N VAL A 21 17.12 -3.33 -3.15
CA VAL A 21 16.82 -4.01 -1.90
C VAL A 21 15.54 -4.81 -2.07
N VAL A 22 15.60 -6.12 -1.83
CA VAL A 22 14.49 -7.04 -2.10
C VAL A 22 14.20 -7.87 -0.86
N SER A 23 12.91 -8.06 -0.57
CA SER A 23 12.43 -8.98 0.48
C SER A 23 11.61 -10.09 -0.14
N SER A 24 11.81 -11.34 0.27
CA SER A 24 11.01 -12.49 -0.18
C SER A 24 9.53 -12.34 0.19
N GLN A 25 8.65 -13.07 -0.51
CA GLN A 25 7.19 -13.05 -0.26
C GLN A 25 6.80 -13.36 1.20
N ASN A 26 7.55 -14.24 1.87
CA ASN A 26 7.32 -14.59 3.28
C ASN A 26 7.99 -13.60 4.26
N LYS A 27 8.59 -12.51 3.78
CA LYS A 27 9.36 -11.50 4.52
C LYS A 27 10.48 -12.07 5.42
N GLN A 28 10.93 -13.30 5.17
CA GLN A 28 11.99 -13.93 5.95
C GLN A 28 13.38 -13.59 5.41
N LEU A 29 13.53 -13.47 4.09
CA LEU A 29 14.78 -13.12 3.44
C LEU A 29 14.74 -11.64 3.03
N CYS A 30 15.78 -10.88 3.37
CA CYS A 30 16.03 -9.56 2.83
C CYS A 30 17.45 -9.51 2.27
N ILE A 31 17.63 -8.94 1.08
CA ILE A 31 18.90 -8.78 0.41
C ILE A 31 19.07 -7.36 -0.10
N ALA A 32 20.20 -6.74 0.26
CA ALA A 32 20.69 -5.49 -0.32
C ALA A 32 21.82 -5.86 -1.28
N PHE A 33 21.66 -5.59 -2.58
CA PHE A 33 22.64 -5.95 -3.59
C PHE A 33 22.87 -4.85 -4.63
N SER A 34 23.98 -4.99 -5.36
CA SER A 34 24.26 -4.21 -6.56
C SER A 34 24.93 -5.05 -7.62
N LEU A 35 24.66 -4.71 -8.88
CA LEU A 35 25.30 -5.29 -10.06
C LEU A 35 26.08 -4.21 -10.81
N LYS A 36 27.26 -4.57 -11.30
CA LYS A 36 28.09 -3.71 -12.17
C LYS A 36 28.54 -4.48 -13.41
N GLY A 37 28.36 -3.91 -14.60
CA GLY A 37 28.72 -4.54 -15.86
C GLY A 37 27.76 -4.17 -16.98
N GLN A 38 27.98 -4.71 -18.19
CA GLN A 38 27.11 -4.44 -19.33
C GLN A 38 25.70 -4.98 -19.07
N ASP A 39 24.67 -4.16 -19.29
CA ASP A 39 23.26 -4.50 -19.07
C ASP A 39 22.87 -4.82 -17.61
N ALA A 40 23.62 -4.27 -16.64
CA ALA A 40 23.35 -4.47 -15.21
C ALA A 40 21.89 -4.17 -14.83
N THR A 41 21.27 -3.17 -15.45
CA THR A 41 19.86 -2.79 -15.19
C THR A 41 18.85 -3.83 -15.65
N GLY A 42 19.09 -4.53 -16.77
CA GLY A 42 18.24 -5.63 -17.24
C GLY A 42 18.29 -6.81 -16.27
N PHE A 43 19.50 -7.29 -16.00
CA PHE A 43 19.75 -8.41 -15.08
C PHE A 43 19.31 -8.14 -13.64
N CYS A 44 19.33 -6.88 -13.21
CA CYS A 44 18.85 -6.48 -11.89
C CYS A 44 17.36 -6.81 -11.70
N LYS A 45 16.54 -6.60 -12.74
CA LYS A 45 15.11 -6.93 -12.69
C LYS A 45 14.88 -8.44 -12.59
N ASP A 46 15.67 -9.22 -13.33
CA ASP A 46 15.58 -10.68 -13.32
C ASP A 46 15.98 -11.26 -11.96
N LEU A 47 17.09 -10.78 -11.37
CA LEU A 47 17.51 -11.19 -10.02
C LEU A 47 16.50 -10.76 -8.95
N THR A 48 15.92 -9.56 -9.06
CA THR A 48 14.87 -9.11 -8.15
C THR A 48 13.65 -10.04 -8.19
N ALA A 49 13.21 -10.44 -9.39
CA ALA A 49 12.14 -11.42 -9.54
C ALA A 49 12.52 -12.79 -8.94
N GLU A 50 13.78 -13.21 -9.10
CA GLU A 50 14.26 -14.47 -8.52
C GLU A 50 14.24 -14.43 -6.98
N PHE A 51 14.78 -13.38 -6.36
CA PHE A 51 14.84 -13.22 -4.90
C PHE A 51 13.47 -13.18 -4.24
N LEU A 52 12.45 -12.65 -4.92
CA LEU A 52 11.05 -12.67 -4.44
C LEU A 52 10.54 -14.10 -4.23
N THR A 53 11.02 -15.05 -5.03
CA THR A 53 10.58 -16.46 -5.03
C THR A 53 11.43 -17.38 -4.16
N TRP A 54 12.55 -16.91 -3.62
CA TRP A 54 13.46 -17.73 -2.83
C TRP A 54 12.80 -18.20 -1.52
N GLN A 55 12.68 -19.53 -1.39
CA GLN A 55 12.26 -20.22 -0.17
C GLN A 55 13.42 -21.04 0.37
N ILE A 56 14.08 -20.52 1.41
CA ILE A 56 15.32 -21.08 1.95
C ILE A 56 15.10 -21.45 3.41
N GLU A 57 15.25 -22.74 3.73
CA GLU A 57 14.98 -23.26 5.07
C GLU A 57 16.24 -23.51 5.90
N ASN A 58 17.38 -23.80 5.25
CA ASN A 58 18.64 -24.17 5.91
C ASN A 58 19.87 -23.39 5.37
N PRO A 59 20.94 -23.22 6.19
CA PRO A 59 22.15 -22.49 5.77
C PRO A 59 22.87 -23.14 4.58
N GLU A 60 22.81 -24.47 4.45
CA GLU A 60 23.46 -25.20 3.37
C GLU A 60 22.79 -24.89 2.02
N GLN A 61 21.45 -24.85 1.98
CA GLN A 61 20.66 -24.46 0.83
C GLN A 61 20.92 -23.00 0.45
N LEU A 62 21.03 -22.11 1.44
CA LEU A 62 21.40 -20.71 1.22
C LEU A 62 22.78 -20.63 0.56
N HIS A 63 23.75 -21.38 1.08
CA HIS A 63 25.11 -21.40 0.54
C HIS A 63 25.14 -21.88 -0.91
N GLN A 64 24.45 -22.99 -1.22
CA GLN A 64 24.37 -23.50 -2.61
C GLN A 64 23.72 -22.48 -3.56
N LYS A 65 22.60 -21.86 -3.14
CA LYS A 65 21.93 -20.82 -3.94
C LYS A 65 22.84 -19.62 -4.21
N ILE A 66 23.65 -19.21 -3.24
CA ILE A 66 24.62 -18.14 -3.43
C ILE A 66 25.72 -18.56 -4.42
N LEU A 67 26.20 -19.81 -4.37
CA LEU A 67 27.20 -20.30 -5.32
C LEU A 67 26.65 -20.35 -6.76
N ASP A 68 25.41 -20.82 -6.92
CA ASP A 68 24.71 -20.84 -8.21
C ASP A 68 24.56 -19.40 -8.76
N LEU A 69 24.14 -18.46 -7.91
CA LEU A 69 24.01 -17.05 -8.25
C LEU A 69 25.35 -16.44 -8.69
N LEU A 70 26.43 -16.69 -7.94
CA LEU A 70 27.76 -16.19 -8.29
C LEU A 70 28.28 -16.80 -9.60
N SER A 71 27.98 -18.06 -9.88
CA SER A 71 28.30 -18.70 -11.16
C SER A 71 27.55 -18.02 -12.30
N PHE A 72 26.23 -17.85 -12.15
CA PHE A 72 25.37 -17.22 -13.15
C PHE A 72 25.79 -15.78 -13.47
N VAL A 73 26.02 -14.96 -12.43
CA VAL A 73 26.47 -13.57 -12.58
C VAL A 73 27.83 -13.50 -13.30
N ARG A 74 28.74 -14.43 -12.99
CA ARG A 74 30.06 -14.49 -13.64
C ARG A 74 29.97 -14.85 -15.12
N GLU A 75 29.05 -15.72 -15.52
CA GLU A 75 28.79 -16.04 -16.94
C GLU A 75 28.33 -14.82 -17.72
N GLN A 76 27.53 -13.95 -17.09
CA GLN A 76 27.05 -12.70 -17.67
C GLN A 76 28.07 -11.56 -17.62
N LYS A 77 29.29 -11.81 -17.12
CA LYS A 77 30.37 -10.80 -16.96
C LYS A 77 29.94 -9.61 -16.09
N LEU A 78 29.11 -9.87 -15.08
CA LEU A 78 28.68 -8.90 -14.09
C LEU A 78 29.48 -9.09 -12.80
N ASP A 79 29.65 -8.00 -12.04
CA ASP A 79 30.16 -8.00 -10.69
C ASP A 79 28.98 -7.81 -9.72
N LEU A 80 28.76 -8.78 -8.83
CA LEU A 80 27.74 -8.74 -7.78
C LEU A 80 28.39 -8.39 -6.44
N GLU A 81 27.76 -7.49 -5.70
CA GLU A 81 28.06 -7.23 -4.29
C GLU A 81 26.75 -7.30 -3.50
N PHE A 82 26.73 -8.00 -2.37
CA PHE A 82 25.51 -8.11 -1.56
C PHE A 82 25.76 -8.33 -0.07
N SER A 83 24.73 -7.99 0.69
CA SER A 83 24.52 -8.43 2.07
C SER A 83 23.07 -8.89 2.22
N LEU A 84 22.85 -9.98 2.94
CA LEU A 84 21.51 -10.53 3.14
C LEU A 84 21.30 -11.00 4.58
N SER A 85 20.04 -11.00 4.99
CA SER A 85 19.54 -11.56 6.23
C SER A 85 18.41 -12.55 5.95
N LEU A 86 18.45 -13.71 6.60
CA LEU A 86 17.40 -14.72 6.59
C LEU A 86 16.92 -14.98 8.03
N LEU A 87 15.71 -14.54 8.35
CA LEU A 87 15.07 -14.75 9.63
C LEU A 87 14.45 -16.15 9.71
N LYS A 88 14.71 -16.84 10.83
CA LYS A 88 14.11 -18.12 11.20
C LYS A 88 13.33 -17.99 12.50
N THR A 89 12.53 -19.01 12.80
CA THR A 89 11.71 -19.09 14.02
C THR A 89 12.53 -18.83 15.30
N GLU A 90 13.74 -19.42 15.38
CA GLU A 90 14.63 -19.33 16.55
C GLU A 90 16.02 -18.74 16.24
N GLY A 91 16.20 -18.01 15.13
CA GLY A 91 17.51 -17.45 14.80
C GLY A 91 17.52 -16.58 13.55
N ILE A 92 18.69 -16.05 13.22
CA ILE A 92 18.94 -15.26 12.01
C ILE A 92 20.23 -15.71 11.35
N ILE A 93 20.24 -15.70 10.03
CA ILE A 93 21.43 -16.00 9.23
C ILE A 93 21.78 -14.76 8.43
N PHE A 94 23.04 -14.36 8.48
CA PHE A 94 23.58 -13.32 7.62
C PHE A 94 24.51 -13.93 6.59
N ALA A 95 24.46 -13.44 5.36
CA ALA A 95 25.46 -13.76 4.35
C ALA A 95 25.91 -12.51 3.60
N THR A 96 27.19 -12.45 3.24
CA THR A 96 27.76 -11.33 2.48
C THR A 96 28.70 -11.82 1.40
N TYR A 97 28.71 -11.12 0.26
CA TYR A 97 29.75 -11.21 -0.76
C TYR A 97 30.16 -9.78 -1.14
N SER A 98 31.36 -9.38 -0.70
CA SER A 98 31.82 -7.98 -0.74
C SER A 98 30.96 -6.98 0.05
N GLY A 99 29.99 -7.45 0.83
CA GLY A 99 29.11 -6.63 1.67
C GLY A 99 29.41 -6.67 3.15
N GLU A 100 28.57 -6.00 3.92
CA GLU A 100 28.70 -5.80 5.35
C GLU A 100 27.33 -5.80 6.06
N VAL A 101 27.32 -6.30 7.29
CA VAL A 101 26.15 -6.27 8.17
C VAL A 101 26.53 -5.62 9.50
N ILE A 102 25.78 -4.59 9.88
CA ILE A 102 25.88 -3.90 11.17
C ILE A 102 24.67 -4.30 12.01
N LEU A 103 24.91 -4.62 13.27
CA LEU A 103 23.86 -4.90 14.26
C LEU A 103 23.97 -3.86 15.39
N LYS A 104 22.87 -3.14 15.64
CA LYS A 104 22.70 -2.33 16.85
C LYS A 104 21.81 -3.09 17.83
N ARG A 105 22.36 -3.35 19.02
CA ARG A 105 21.69 -4.03 20.14
C ARG A 105 21.99 -3.28 21.43
N ASN A 106 20.95 -2.91 22.19
CA ASN A 106 21.08 -2.17 23.45
C ASN A 106 21.99 -0.93 23.31
N ASP A 107 21.72 -0.11 22.30
CA ASP A 107 22.50 1.09 21.93
C ASP A 107 23.96 0.88 21.56
N GLN A 108 24.42 -0.37 21.42
CA GLN A 108 25.74 -0.68 20.88
C GLN A 108 25.61 -1.13 19.42
N ALA A 109 26.18 -0.35 18.49
CA ALA A 109 26.33 -0.75 17.10
C ALA A 109 27.67 -1.47 16.88
N ARG A 110 27.66 -2.63 16.23
CA ARG A 110 28.87 -3.36 15.83
C ARG A 110 28.72 -3.96 14.44
N LYS A 111 29.83 -3.96 13.70
CA LYS A 111 29.98 -4.73 12.47
C LYS A 111 30.05 -6.22 12.81
N ILE A 112 29.03 -6.99 12.45
CA ILE A 112 28.93 -8.42 12.79
C ILE A 112 29.41 -9.33 11.66
N LEU A 113 29.37 -8.85 10.41
CA LEU A 113 29.82 -9.58 9.25
C LEU A 113 30.36 -8.61 8.19
N ALA A 114 31.50 -8.92 7.61
CA ALA A 114 32.05 -8.21 6.46
C ALA A 114 32.90 -9.14 5.61
N SER A 115 32.71 -9.10 4.30
CA SER A 115 33.50 -9.90 3.36
C SER A 115 34.07 -9.05 2.22
N ASN A 116 35.05 -9.61 1.51
CA ASN A 116 35.65 -9.00 0.33
C ASN A 116 35.90 -10.10 -0.70
N LYS A 117 35.10 -10.15 -1.77
CA LYS A 117 35.17 -11.17 -2.83
C LYS A 117 35.15 -12.62 -2.34
N GLU A 118 34.51 -12.86 -1.20
CA GLU A 118 34.31 -14.18 -0.62
C GLU A 118 32.93 -14.25 0.03
N VAL A 119 32.31 -15.43 -0.01
CA VAL A 119 31.03 -15.66 0.67
C VAL A 119 31.32 -15.92 2.15
N LYS A 120 30.81 -15.07 3.03
CA LYS A 120 30.76 -15.36 4.47
C LYS A 120 29.34 -15.54 4.91
N ILE A 121 29.11 -16.52 5.79
CA ILE A 121 27.82 -16.80 6.41
C ILE A 121 28.02 -16.87 7.92
N VAL A 122 27.19 -16.18 8.68
CA VAL A 122 27.15 -16.25 10.14
C VAL A 122 25.72 -16.54 10.58
N THR A 123 25.58 -17.49 11.50
CA THR A 123 24.30 -17.80 12.14
C THR A 123 24.32 -17.27 13.57
N GLY A 124 23.20 -16.73 14.01
CA GLY A 124 23.08 -16.17 15.36
C GLY A 124 21.64 -16.08 15.82
N ASN A 125 21.48 -15.55 17.03
CA ASN A 125 20.17 -15.31 17.61
C ASN A 125 19.80 -13.83 17.46
N PHE A 126 18.54 -13.58 17.15
CA PHE A 126 17.94 -12.26 17.08
C PHE A 126 17.15 -11.98 18.39
N LYS A 127 17.14 -10.74 18.86
CA LYS A 127 16.36 -10.30 20.04
C LYS A 127 15.42 -9.15 19.66
N GLY A 128 14.27 -9.03 20.33
CA GLY A 128 13.40 -7.85 20.18
C GLY A 128 14.18 -6.53 20.28
N ASN A 129 13.88 -5.60 19.36
CA ASN A 129 14.52 -4.29 19.18
C ASN A 129 15.95 -4.28 18.60
N ASP A 130 16.48 -5.41 18.15
CA ASP A 130 17.70 -5.40 17.35
C ASP A 130 17.46 -4.66 16.02
N GLN A 131 18.33 -3.70 15.70
CA GLN A 131 18.34 -3.03 14.40
C GLN A 131 19.50 -3.60 13.57
N ILE A 132 19.18 -4.09 12.38
CA ILE A 132 20.13 -4.66 11.44
C ILE A 132 20.24 -3.72 10.25
N ILE A 133 21.46 -3.44 9.83
CA ILE A 133 21.74 -2.65 8.64
C ILE A 133 22.53 -3.53 7.67
N LEU A 134 21.95 -3.76 6.50
CA LEU A 134 22.56 -4.46 5.38
C LEU A 134 23.20 -3.45 4.44
N ILE A 135 24.48 -3.62 4.15
CA ILE A 135 25.25 -2.78 3.22
C ILE A 135 25.84 -3.70 2.15
N ASN A 136 25.45 -3.52 0.89
CA ASN A 136 25.97 -4.33 -0.22
C ASN A 136 27.50 -4.25 -0.38
N LYS A 137 28.12 -3.15 0.07
CA LYS A 137 29.55 -2.86 -0.10
C LYS A 137 30.27 -2.64 1.23
N SER A 138 31.25 -3.50 1.50
CA SER A 138 32.10 -3.48 2.69
C SER A 138 33.03 -2.27 2.69
N SER A 139 33.21 -1.66 3.87
CA SER A 139 34.15 -0.54 4.08
C SER A 139 33.89 0.68 3.17
N SER A 140 32.63 0.92 2.81
CA SER A 140 32.21 2.13 2.11
C SER A 140 32.27 3.37 3.03
N LEU A 141 32.35 4.57 2.44
CA LEU A 141 32.22 5.83 3.20
C LEU A 141 30.90 5.87 4.00
N ILE A 142 29.85 5.30 3.42
CA ILE A 142 28.54 5.15 4.05
C ILE A 142 28.59 4.21 5.27
N SER A 143 29.32 3.08 5.21
CA SER A 143 29.48 2.19 6.37
C SER A 143 30.10 2.94 7.57
N SER A 144 31.13 3.76 7.31
CA SER A 144 31.78 4.55 8.36
C SER A 144 30.84 5.62 8.94
N PHE A 145 30.11 6.31 8.07
CA PHE A 145 29.10 7.31 8.45
C PHE A 145 27.95 6.71 9.28
N VAL A 146 27.38 5.58 8.84
CA VAL A 146 26.30 4.89 9.53
C VAL A 146 26.76 4.43 10.91
N MET A 147 27.97 3.87 11.03
CA MET A 147 28.52 3.49 12.34
C MET A 147 28.64 4.68 13.30
N GLU A 148 29.19 5.80 12.83
CA GLU A 148 29.35 7.02 13.65
C GLU A 148 28.00 7.58 14.11
N MET A 149 26.98 7.59 13.23
CA MET A 149 25.65 8.09 13.55
C MET A 149 24.89 7.19 14.52
N LEU A 150 25.06 5.86 14.40
CA LEU A 150 24.48 4.90 15.33
C LEU A 150 25.14 5.01 16.72
N GLU A 151 26.44 5.25 16.80
CA GLU A 151 27.16 5.51 18.07
C GLU A 151 26.71 6.81 18.75
N LYS A 152 26.34 7.82 17.96
CA LYS A 152 25.78 9.09 18.48
C LYS A 152 24.32 9.00 18.92
N GLY A 153 23.68 7.83 18.81
CA GLY A 153 22.29 7.63 19.23
C GLY A 153 21.26 8.37 18.38
N VAL A 154 21.58 8.66 17.11
CA VAL A 154 20.68 9.35 16.19
C VAL A 154 19.46 8.47 15.85
N SER A 155 18.28 9.07 15.70
CA SER A 155 17.06 8.35 15.31
C SER A 155 17.17 7.77 13.90
N LEU A 156 16.39 6.74 13.61
CA LEU A 156 16.43 6.05 12.33
C LEU A 156 16.08 6.99 11.17
N GLU A 157 15.07 7.85 11.36
CA GLU A 157 14.57 8.81 10.37
C GLU A 157 15.64 9.83 9.98
N LYS A 158 16.36 10.35 10.98
CA LYS A 158 17.46 11.29 10.75
C LYS A 158 18.65 10.61 10.09
N LEU A 159 18.95 9.37 10.47
CA LEU A 159 20.01 8.59 9.85
C LEU A 159 19.71 8.30 8.38
N ILE A 160 18.46 8.02 8.02
CA ILE A 160 18.00 7.86 6.63
C ILE A 160 18.14 9.16 5.83
N SER A 161 17.69 10.27 6.40
CA SER A 161 17.76 11.59 5.76
C SER A 161 19.21 11.99 5.47
N ASP A 162 20.09 11.91 6.48
CA ASP A 162 21.48 12.34 6.34
C ASP A 162 22.28 11.38 5.42
N SER A 163 21.96 10.09 5.39
CA SER A 163 22.60 9.15 4.47
C SER A 163 22.12 9.31 3.02
N THR A 164 20.86 9.70 2.80
CA THR A 164 20.35 10.07 1.48
C THR A 164 21.02 11.34 0.96
N LEU A 165 21.18 12.35 1.82
CA LEU A 165 21.90 13.58 1.51
C LEU A 165 23.36 13.29 1.12
N LEU A 166 24.05 12.46 1.90
CA LEU A 166 25.46 12.08 1.66
C LEU A 166 25.64 11.30 0.34
N GLN A 167 24.63 10.53 -0.10
CA GLN A 167 24.61 9.92 -1.42
C GLN A 167 24.43 10.95 -2.55
N GLY A 168 23.56 11.93 -2.35
CA GLY A 168 23.33 13.03 -3.30
C GLY A 168 24.56 13.92 -3.50
N GLU A 169 25.24 14.29 -2.43
CA GLU A 169 26.42 15.18 -2.49
C GLU A 169 27.64 14.52 -3.16
N ASN A 170 27.82 13.20 -2.99
CA ASN A 170 29.01 12.50 -3.47
C ASN A 170 28.85 11.82 -4.83
N GLY A 171 27.66 11.87 -5.46
CA GLY A 171 27.38 11.55 -6.87
C GLY A 171 27.74 10.16 -7.40
N ASN A 172 28.42 9.30 -6.62
CA ASN A 172 29.07 8.06 -7.09
C ASN A 172 29.16 6.95 -6.01
N LEU A 173 28.38 7.04 -4.93
CA LEU A 173 28.36 5.99 -3.93
C LEU A 173 27.54 4.79 -4.45
N GLU A 174 28.22 3.81 -5.04
CA GLU A 174 27.68 2.51 -5.50
C GLU A 174 27.24 1.62 -4.31
N THR A 175 26.36 2.12 -3.43
CA THR A 175 25.99 1.45 -2.17
C THR A 175 24.47 1.44 -1.97
N SER A 176 23.91 0.25 -1.78
CA SER A 176 22.57 0.04 -1.22
C SER A 176 22.63 -0.16 0.28
N LEU A 177 21.67 0.45 0.97
CA LEU A 177 21.43 0.26 2.39
C LEU A 177 20.03 -0.28 2.62
N ALA A 178 19.90 -1.29 3.48
CA ALA A 178 18.61 -1.71 4.02
C ALA A 178 18.65 -1.66 5.55
N PHE A 179 17.71 -0.94 6.14
CA PHE A 179 17.45 -0.98 7.59
C PHE A 179 16.42 -2.04 7.89
N LEU A 180 16.63 -2.84 8.93
CA LEU A 180 15.75 -3.93 9.33
C LEU A 180 15.56 -3.87 10.85
N THR A 181 14.32 -3.68 11.28
CA THR A 181 13.95 -3.87 12.70
C THR A 181 12.94 -5.01 12.75
N TYR A 182 13.18 -6.02 13.60
CA TYR A 182 12.17 -7.04 13.86
C TYR A 182 11.60 -6.85 15.25
N ILE A 183 10.28 -6.71 15.32
CA ILE A 183 9.54 -6.52 16.55
C ILE A 183 9.08 -7.90 17.05
N GLU A 184 9.41 -8.19 18.31
CA GLU A 184 8.94 -9.39 19.00
C GLU A 184 7.61 -9.04 19.67
N GLN A 185 6.50 -9.63 19.22
CA GLN A 185 5.24 -9.56 19.97
C GLN A 185 5.42 -10.39 21.24
N GLU A 186 5.45 -9.74 22.40
CA GLU A 186 5.40 -10.44 23.69
C GLU A 186 4.01 -11.07 23.88
N ASP A 187 3.93 -12.39 23.69
CA ASP A 187 2.91 -13.19 24.36
C ASP A 187 3.27 -13.25 25.85
N GLU A 188 2.63 -12.44 26.69
CA GLU A 188 2.60 -12.70 28.13
C GLU A 188 1.85 -14.01 28.40
N VAL A 189 2.56 -15.13 28.32
CA VAL A 189 2.09 -16.40 28.87
C VAL A 189 2.36 -16.37 30.37
N ALA A 190 1.35 -15.95 31.14
CA ALA A 190 1.30 -16.24 32.56
C ALA A 190 1.36 -17.77 32.77
N LYS A 191 2.50 -18.29 33.22
CA LYS A 191 2.61 -19.68 33.69
C LYS A 191 1.84 -19.82 35.00
N GLU A 192 0.57 -20.20 34.93
CA GLU A 192 -0.13 -20.71 36.12
C GLU A 192 0.58 -21.96 36.65
N LYS A 193 0.95 -21.92 37.92
CA LYS A 193 1.40 -23.10 38.67
C LYS A 193 0.27 -24.12 38.68
N PHE A 194 0.58 -25.30 38.15
CA PHE A 194 -0.29 -26.46 38.14
C PHE A 194 -0.65 -26.89 39.57
N ASP A 195 -1.87 -26.58 40.02
CA ASP A 195 -2.39 -27.01 41.32
C ASP A 195 -3.00 -28.43 41.21
N PHE A 196 -2.21 -29.42 41.65
CA PHE A 196 -2.59 -30.83 41.70
C PHE A 196 -3.82 -31.12 42.59
N LYS A 197 -4.32 -30.17 43.40
CA LYS A 197 -5.47 -30.40 44.30
C LYS A 197 -6.84 -30.15 43.68
N LYS A 198 -6.95 -29.55 42.49
CA LYS A 198 -8.26 -29.34 41.82
C LYS A 198 -8.65 -30.42 40.79
N VAL A 199 -7.77 -31.37 40.47
CA VAL A 199 -8.09 -32.50 39.56
C VAL A 199 -8.66 -33.71 40.32
N VAL A 200 -8.35 -33.88 41.60
CA VAL A 200 -8.82 -35.04 42.38
C VAL A 200 -10.27 -34.89 42.87
N LEU A 201 -10.84 -33.68 42.86
CA LEU A 201 -12.22 -33.45 43.29
C LEU A 201 -13.28 -33.59 42.18
N LYS A 202 -12.87 -33.83 40.92
CA LYS A 202 -13.78 -34.04 39.79
C LYS A 202 -13.92 -35.50 39.34
N ILE A 203 -13.58 -36.45 40.22
CA ILE A 203 -13.83 -37.90 40.01
C ILE A 203 -14.96 -38.44 40.91
N TRP A 204 -15.51 -37.64 41.82
CA TRP A 204 -16.61 -38.09 42.72
C TRP A 204 -18.04 -37.70 42.28
N GLN A 205 -18.20 -37.10 41.09
CA GLN A 205 -19.52 -36.73 40.55
C GLN A 205 -19.95 -37.55 39.31
N LEU A 206 -19.41 -38.76 39.12
CA LEU A 206 -19.92 -39.72 38.13
C LEU A 206 -20.77 -40.85 38.73
N LYS A 207 -21.48 -40.58 39.84
CA LYS A 207 -22.42 -41.53 40.46
C LYS A 207 -23.91 -41.20 40.29
N TYR A 208 -24.27 -40.23 39.44
CA TYR A 208 -25.68 -39.87 39.23
C TYR A 208 -26.16 -39.91 37.76
N LEU A 209 -25.32 -40.36 36.82
CA LEU A 209 -25.68 -40.51 35.40
C LEU A 209 -25.93 -41.97 34.96
N LEU A 210 -26.36 -42.83 35.90
CA LEU A 210 -26.78 -44.21 35.63
C LEU A 210 -28.22 -44.51 36.12
N LYS A 211 -29.12 -43.52 36.08
CA LYS A 211 -30.53 -43.73 36.47
C LYS A 211 -31.60 -43.27 35.46
N LYS A 212 -31.27 -43.03 34.19
CA LYS A 212 -32.27 -42.80 33.13
C LYS A 212 -31.97 -43.55 31.82
N ILE A 213 -31.76 -44.87 31.93
CA ILE A 213 -31.91 -45.79 30.80
C ILE A 213 -32.99 -46.83 31.13
N PRO A 214 -34.28 -46.45 31.17
CA PRO A 214 -35.29 -47.43 30.80
C PRO A 214 -36.45 -46.80 30.03
N VAL A 215 -36.23 -46.28 28.82
CA VAL A 215 -37.34 -46.02 27.87
C VAL A 215 -36.93 -46.36 26.43
N PHE A 216 -35.66 -46.19 26.07
CA PHE A 216 -35.20 -46.42 24.69
C PHE A 216 -35.06 -47.92 24.30
N LEU A 217 -34.87 -48.81 25.28
CA LEU A 217 -34.73 -50.27 25.04
C LEU A 217 -36.05 -50.99 24.73
N LYS A 218 -37.22 -50.35 24.88
CA LYS A 218 -38.52 -50.97 24.57
C LYS A 218 -38.98 -50.81 23.11
N LYS A 219 -38.31 -50.01 22.28
CA LYS A 219 -38.62 -49.88 20.84
C LYS A 219 -37.75 -50.74 19.91
N ILE A 220 -36.60 -51.22 20.36
CA ILE A 220 -35.71 -52.12 19.60
C ILE A 220 -36.17 -53.61 19.68
N LEU A 221 -37.15 -53.93 20.53
CA LEU A 221 -37.64 -55.28 20.80
C LEU A 221 -38.85 -55.73 19.94
N LYS A 222 -39.15 -55.03 18.84
CA LYS A 222 -40.18 -55.48 17.85
C LYS A 222 -39.62 -55.89 16.49
N PHE A 223 -38.30 -55.82 16.30
CA PHE A 223 -37.62 -56.28 15.07
C PHE A 223 -36.83 -57.60 15.26
N SER A 224 -36.88 -58.22 16.44
CA SER A 224 -36.10 -59.42 16.77
C SER A 224 -36.78 -60.75 16.45
N ASN A 225 -38.09 -60.80 16.18
CA ASN A 225 -38.78 -62.10 16.05
C ASN A 225 -38.56 -62.82 14.72
N LYS A 226 -38.06 -62.14 13.68
CA LYS A 226 -37.69 -62.77 12.40
C LYS A 226 -36.22 -63.23 12.36
N ILE A 227 -35.37 -62.58 13.16
CA ILE A 227 -33.94 -62.91 13.28
C ILE A 227 -33.74 -64.13 14.19
N ILE A 228 -34.55 -64.28 15.26
CA ILE A 228 -34.47 -65.43 16.19
C ILE A 228 -34.75 -66.78 15.51
N TYR A 229 -35.57 -66.84 14.44
CA TYR A 229 -35.82 -68.08 13.71
C TYR A 229 -34.64 -68.50 12.82
N ILE A 230 -33.91 -67.53 12.25
CA ILE A 230 -32.72 -67.77 11.41
C ILE A 230 -31.51 -68.13 12.29
N LEU A 231 -31.43 -67.59 13.51
CA LEU A 231 -30.37 -67.87 14.50
C LEU A 231 -30.50 -69.25 15.21
N LYS A 232 -31.62 -69.98 15.08
CA LYS A 232 -31.79 -71.28 15.76
C LYS A 232 -31.20 -72.49 15.01
N LYS A 233 -30.80 -72.31 13.75
CA LYS A 233 -30.31 -73.41 12.87
C LYS A 233 -28.84 -73.29 12.48
N GLN A 234 -28.12 -72.33 13.07
CA GLN A 234 -26.70 -72.10 12.81
C GLN A 234 -25.87 -72.39 14.06
N ASP A 235 -24.69 -72.97 13.83
CA ASP A 235 -23.73 -73.35 14.86
C ASP A 235 -23.44 -72.16 15.79
N LYS A 236 -23.54 -72.37 17.10
CA LYS A 236 -23.44 -71.31 18.13
C LYS A 236 -22.13 -70.52 18.01
N LYS A 237 -21.07 -71.16 17.49
CA LYS A 237 -19.77 -70.51 17.20
C LYS A 237 -19.86 -69.49 16.04
N LYS A 238 -20.63 -69.78 14.99
CA LYS A 238 -20.78 -68.87 13.83
C LYS A 238 -21.58 -67.62 14.18
N LEU A 239 -22.57 -67.72 15.07
CA LEU A 239 -23.35 -66.57 15.52
C LEU A 239 -22.56 -65.60 16.38
N LEU A 240 -21.68 -66.15 17.22
CA LEU A 240 -20.80 -65.35 18.07
C LEU A 240 -19.78 -64.58 17.21
N ILE A 241 -19.27 -65.21 16.14
CA ILE A 241 -18.38 -64.55 15.16
C ILE A 241 -19.12 -63.44 14.40
N THR A 242 -20.32 -63.69 13.88
CA THR A 242 -21.09 -62.66 13.16
C THR A 242 -21.43 -61.46 14.05
N PHE A 243 -21.79 -61.71 15.32
CA PHE A 243 -22.04 -60.64 16.29
C PHE A 243 -20.78 -59.81 16.57
N LEU A 244 -19.62 -60.45 16.76
CA LEU A 244 -18.35 -59.76 16.96
C LEU A 244 -17.94 -58.92 15.75
N VAL A 245 -18.18 -59.40 14.52
CA VAL A 245 -17.91 -58.64 13.29
C VAL A 245 -18.80 -57.41 13.17
N ILE A 246 -20.09 -57.53 13.49
CA ILE A 246 -21.01 -56.38 13.47
C ILE A 246 -20.65 -55.36 14.57
N CYS A 247 -20.33 -55.81 15.77
CA CYS A 247 -19.85 -54.93 16.84
C CYS A 247 -18.53 -54.24 16.47
N GLY A 248 -17.61 -54.94 15.79
CA GLY A 248 -16.38 -54.37 15.26
C GLY A 248 -16.65 -53.29 14.21
N ALA A 249 -17.55 -53.55 13.26
CA ALA A 249 -17.92 -52.58 12.23
C ALA A 249 -18.60 -51.32 12.81
N VAL A 250 -19.51 -51.48 13.78
CA VAL A 250 -20.14 -50.35 14.48
C VAL A 250 -19.12 -49.57 15.29
N ALA A 251 -18.19 -50.24 15.97
CA ALA A 251 -17.10 -49.58 16.69
C ALA A 251 -16.20 -48.78 15.75
N ILE A 252 -15.88 -49.30 14.56
CA ILE A 252 -15.10 -48.58 13.54
C ILE A 252 -15.85 -47.35 13.02
N ILE A 253 -17.15 -47.45 12.75
CA ILE A 253 -17.97 -46.30 12.32
C ILE A 253 -18.03 -45.24 13.44
N PHE A 254 -18.18 -45.67 14.69
CA PHE A 254 -18.24 -44.74 15.83
C PHE A 254 -16.89 -44.08 16.10
N THR A 255 -15.79 -44.82 16.04
CA THR A 255 -14.44 -44.27 16.22
C THR A 255 -14.07 -43.33 15.07
N THR A 256 -14.34 -43.69 13.82
CA THR A 256 -14.11 -42.81 12.65
C THR A 256 -14.98 -41.55 12.71
N ALA A 257 -16.25 -41.65 13.10
CA ALA A 257 -17.11 -40.49 13.28
C ALA A 257 -16.66 -39.58 14.44
N THR A 258 -16.16 -40.17 15.53
CA THR A 258 -15.65 -39.41 16.69
C THR A 258 -14.31 -38.74 16.38
N VAL A 259 -13.42 -39.42 15.66
CA VAL A 259 -12.13 -38.86 15.21
C VAL A 259 -12.37 -37.73 14.19
N SER A 260 -13.28 -37.92 13.23
CA SER A 260 -13.63 -36.88 12.25
C SER A 260 -14.29 -35.67 12.92
N ARG A 261 -15.18 -35.87 13.91
CA ARG A 261 -15.73 -34.76 14.70
C ARG A 261 -14.67 -34.01 15.49
N ASN A 262 -13.77 -34.72 16.14
CA ASN A 262 -12.68 -34.08 16.90
C ASN A 262 -11.70 -33.33 15.98
N GLN A 263 -11.44 -33.82 14.77
CA GLN A 263 -10.62 -33.11 13.78
C GLN A 263 -11.35 -31.87 13.24
N ASN A 264 -12.64 -31.98 12.91
CA ASN A 264 -13.43 -30.84 12.46
C ASN A 264 -13.57 -29.77 13.54
N GLN A 265 -13.76 -30.16 14.80
CA GLN A 265 -13.76 -29.22 15.92
C GLN A 265 -12.44 -28.49 16.07
N LYS A 266 -11.30 -29.16 15.90
CA LYS A 266 -9.98 -28.48 15.92
C LYS A 266 -9.86 -27.44 14.80
N ILE A 267 -10.36 -27.74 13.61
CA ILE A 267 -10.37 -26.79 12.47
C ILE A 267 -11.29 -25.60 12.79
N VAL A 268 -12.50 -25.84 13.32
CA VAL A 268 -13.42 -24.78 13.73
C VAL A 268 -12.79 -23.91 14.82
N THR A 269 -12.21 -24.50 15.88
CA THR A 269 -11.56 -23.76 16.96
C THR A 269 -10.32 -22.99 16.47
N ASN A 270 -9.60 -23.48 15.47
CA ASN A 270 -8.48 -22.75 14.86
C ASN A 270 -8.97 -21.54 14.06
N ILE A 271 -10.04 -21.70 13.27
CA ILE A 271 -10.68 -20.59 12.54
C ILE A 271 -11.30 -19.58 13.51
N GLU A 272 -11.97 -20.02 14.58
CA GLU A 272 -12.48 -19.14 15.63
C GLU A 272 -11.34 -18.34 16.28
N LYS A 273 -10.18 -18.97 16.50
CA LYS A 273 -9.00 -18.28 17.04
C LYS A 273 -8.45 -17.25 16.04
N GLN A 274 -8.34 -17.60 14.75
CA GLN A 274 -7.87 -16.68 13.70
C GLN A 274 -8.85 -15.51 13.50
N ILE A 275 -10.16 -15.76 13.46
CA ILE A 275 -11.18 -14.71 13.44
C ILE A 275 -11.03 -13.84 14.68
N THR A 276 -10.95 -14.43 15.88
CA THR A 276 -10.78 -13.66 17.12
C THR A 276 -9.48 -12.85 17.12
N GLU A 277 -8.40 -13.33 16.52
CA GLU A 277 -7.12 -12.61 16.38
C GLU A 277 -7.25 -11.45 15.39
N ILE A 278 -7.91 -11.68 14.25
CA ILE A 278 -8.24 -10.64 13.27
C ILE A 278 -9.16 -9.58 13.90
N SER A 279 -10.15 -10.00 14.70
CA SER A 279 -11.13 -9.17 15.44
C SER A 279 -10.54 -8.50 16.70
N ARG A 280 -9.42 -9.00 17.25
CA ARG A 280 -8.74 -8.43 18.43
C ARG A 280 -7.69 -7.39 18.05
N ASN A 281 -7.09 -7.51 16.87
CA ASN A 281 -6.34 -6.43 16.22
C ASN A 281 -7.25 -5.23 15.81
N THR A 282 -8.55 -5.31 16.13
CA THR A 282 -9.63 -4.42 15.71
C THR A 282 -10.47 -3.90 16.88
N ASN A 283 -10.11 -4.20 18.13
CA ASN A 283 -10.84 -3.72 19.31
C ASN A 283 -10.96 -2.19 19.36
N ASP A 284 -10.13 -1.49 18.59
CA ASP A 284 -10.13 -0.04 18.49
C ASP A 284 -10.88 0.49 17.26
N ILE A 285 -11.53 -0.29 16.37
CA ILE A 285 -12.21 0.33 15.20
C ILE A 285 -13.35 1.26 15.62
N GLU A 286 -14.14 0.90 16.62
CA GLU A 286 -15.21 1.78 17.13
C GLU A 286 -14.64 2.97 17.92
N GLN A 287 -13.46 2.84 18.53
CA GLN A 287 -12.79 3.95 19.23
C GLN A 287 -12.06 4.88 18.26
N LEU A 288 -11.34 4.32 17.29
CA LEU A 288 -10.74 5.00 16.14
C LEU A 288 -11.81 5.66 15.27
N LEU A 289 -13.04 5.15 15.22
CA LEU A 289 -14.12 5.84 14.50
C LEU A 289 -14.38 7.24 15.07
N LEU A 290 -14.21 7.42 16.39
CA LEU A 290 -14.39 8.70 17.07
C LEU A 290 -13.18 9.63 16.92
N GLU A 291 -11.98 9.09 16.70
CA GLU A 291 -10.72 9.85 16.68
C GLU A 291 -10.14 10.04 15.26
N GLN A 292 -10.22 9.02 14.41
CA GLN A 292 -9.62 8.89 13.07
C GLN A 292 -10.46 7.96 12.16
N PRO A 293 -11.57 8.45 11.59
CA PRO A 293 -12.50 7.63 10.79
C PRO A 293 -11.86 6.96 9.57
N ILE A 294 -10.82 7.56 8.98
CA ILE A 294 -10.05 6.95 7.87
C ILE A 294 -9.28 5.72 8.32
N SER A 295 -8.50 5.83 9.41
CA SER A 295 -7.73 4.70 9.94
C SER A 295 -8.66 3.58 10.41
N ALA A 296 -9.82 3.93 10.97
CA ALA A 296 -10.87 2.97 11.30
C ALA A 296 -11.37 2.21 10.06
N ARG A 297 -11.60 2.91 8.94
CA ARG A 297 -12.02 2.29 7.66
C ARG A 297 -10.94 1.43 7.03
N GLU A 298 -9.70 1.92 6.96
CA GLU A 298 -8.56 1.18 6.41
C GLU A 298 -8.34 -0.12 7.19
N ASN A 299 -8.41 -0.06 8.53
CA ASN A 299 -8.31 -1.25 9.38
C ASN A 299 -9.48 -2.21 9.15
N ALA A 300 -10.71 -1.71 9.00
CA ALA A 300 -11.87 -2.54 8.72
C ALA A 300 -11.74 -3.28 7.37
N GLN A 301 -11.22 -2.60 6.33
CA GLN A 301 -10.95 -3.19 5.02
C GLN A 301 -9.82 -4.24 5.07
N LYS A 302 -8.73 -3.96 5.78
CA LYS A 302 -7.65 -4.93 6.00
C LYS A 302 -8.15 -6.19 6.71
N SER A 303 -8.99 -6.02 7.73
CA SER A 303 -9.63 -7.14 8.43
C SER A 303 -10.58 -7.91 7.52
N LEU A 304 -11.37 -7.24 6.69
CA LEU A 304 -12.24 -7.90 5.71
C LEU A 304 -11.43 -8.76 4.75
N GLN A 305 -10.35 -8.22 4.18
CA GLN A 305 -9.48 -8.95 3.28
C GLN A 305 -8.81 -10.16 3.95
N ALA A 306 -8.40 -10.02 5.22
CA ALA A 306 -7.85 -11.14 5.98
C ALA A 306 -8.88 -12.26 6.18
N VAL A 307 -10.16 -11.93 6.48
CA VAL A 307 -11.23 -12.93 6.63
C VAL A 307 -11.63 -13.55 5.29
N GLU A 308 -11.64 -12.79 4.20
CA GLU A 308 -11.89 -13.33 2.86
C GLU A 308 -10.82 -14.33 2.41
N ASN A 309 -9.55 -14.09 2.77
CA ASN A 309 -8.47 -15.05 2.51
C ASN A 309 -8.72 -16.39 3.22
N LEU A 310 -9.27 -16.37 4.44
CA LEU A 310 -9.68 -17.60 5.14
C LEU A 310 -10.76 -18.37 4.37
N LYS A 311 -11.64 -17.68 3.63
CA LYS A 311 -12.68 -18.32 2.81
C LYS A 311 -12.11 -19.08 1.60
N GLN A 312 -10.96 -18.64 1.08
CA GLN A 312 -10.28 -19.29 -0.05
C GLN A 312 -9.56 -20.59 0.34
N GLU A 313 -9.30 -20.79 1.64
CA GLU A 313 -8.74 -22.02 2.17
C GLU A 313 -9.77 -23.17 2.20
N LYS A 314 -9.30 -24.42 2.12
CA LYS A 314 -10.16 -25.60 2.13
C LYS A 314 -10.76 -25.84 3.52
N ASN A 315 -11.91 -25.22 3.78
CA ASN A 315 -12.58 -25.24 5.08
C ASN A 315 -13.78 -26.19 5.15
N ASN A 316 -14.15 -26.56 6.39
CA ASN A 316 -15.37 -27.34 6.63
C ASN A 316 -16.61 -26.42 6.67
N LYS A 317 -17.80 -27.03 6.58
CA LYS A 317 -19.08 -26.29 6.51
C LYS A 317 -19.35 -25.38 7.72
N ASP A 318 -18.88 -25.76 8.89
CA ASP A 318 -19.11 -24.99 10.12
C ASP A 318 -18.13 -23.81 10.21
N SER A 319 -16.89 -23.98 9.77
CA SER A 319 -15.90 -22.90 9.61
C SER A 319 -16.35 -21.86 8.59
N LEU A 320 -16.89 -22.28 7.44
CA LEU A 320 -17.40 -21.35 6.42
C LEU A 320 -18.54 -20.47 6.94
N LYS A 321 -19.42 -21.00 7.79
CA LYS A 321 -20.50 -20.20 8.41
C LYS A 321 -19.97 -19.11 9.33
N LEU A 322 -18.89 -19.38 10.07
CA LEU A 322 -18.27 -18.38 10.94
C LEU A 322 -17.58 -17.29 10.13
N ILE A 323 -16.87 -17.68 9.07
CA ILE A 323 -16.23 -16.75 8.13
C ILE A 323 -17.27 -15.86 7.46
N ASP A 324 -18.35 -16.43 6.94
CA ASP A 324 -19.43 -15.66 6.30
C ASP A 324 -20.12 -14.69 7.29
N ALA A 325 -20.30 -15.10 8.55
CA ALA A 325 -20.88 -14.23 9.57
C ALA A 325 -19.96 -13.03 9.93
N GLU A 326 -18.64 -13.23 9.95
CA GLU A 326 -17.70 -12.14 10.23
C GLU A 326 -17.54 -11.19 9.04
N ILE A 327 -17.56 -11.71 7.81
CA ILE A 327 -17.60 -10.87 6.59
C ILE A 327 -18.82 -9.95 6.62
N GLU A 328 -19.99 -10.49 6.93
CA GLU A 328 -21.24 -9.71 7.02
C GLU A 328 -21.14 -8.61 8.10
N ARG A 329 -20.59 -8.94 9.26
CA ARG A 329 -20.36 -7.96 10.35
C ARG A 329 -19.42 -6.83 9.92
N LEU A 330 -18.31 -7.15 9.25
CA LEU A 330 -17.34 -6.17 8.79
C LEU A 330 -17.90 -5.28 7.67
N ASN A 331 -18.68 -5.85 6.76
CA ASN A 331 -19.37 -5.07 5.72
C ASN A 331 -20.35 -4.05 6.34
N GLN A 332 -21.16 -4.47 7.31
CA GLN A 332 -22.08 -3.56 8.02
C GLN A 332 -21.33 -2.45 8.77
N LEU A 333 -20.17 -2.76 9.35
CA LEU A 333 -19.31 -1.75 9.99
C LEU A 333 -18.76 -0.76 8.97
N ILE A 334 -18.24 -1.23 7.84
CA ILE A 334 -17.72 -0.37 6.76
C ILE A 334 -18.83 0.51 6.19
N GLU A 335 -20.03 -0.02 5.98
CA GLU A 335 -21.20 0.75 5.54
C GLU A 335 -21.56 1.84 6.54
N ARG A 336 -21.53 1.55 7.84
CA ARG A 336 -21.81 2.54 8.89
C ARG A 336 -20.77 3.66 8.91
N ILE A 337 -19.48 3.32 8.85
CA ILE A 337 -18.38 4.30 8.75
C ILE A 337 -18.53 5.16 7.48
N SER A 338 -18.90 4.53 6.37
CA SER A 338 -19.15 5.22 5.09
C SER A 338 -20.40 6.11 5.12
N GLY A 339 -21.40 5.75 5.92
CA GLY A 339 -22.64 6.49 6.10
C GLY A 339 -22.50 7.72 7.00
N GLU A 340 -21.50 7.72 7.89
CA GLU A 340 -21.27 8.79 8.89
C GLU A 340 -20.48 9.99 8.33
N ASN A 341 -19.83 9.85 7.17
CA ASN A 341 -19.13 10.94 6.43
C ASN A 341 -20.05 11.85 5.58
N SER A 342 -21.33 11.93 5.92
CA SER A 342 -22.24 12.89 5.32
C SER A 342 -22.09 14.23 6.04
N LEU A 343 -21.33 15.16 5.47
CA LEU A 343 -21.22 16.52 5.98
C LEU A 343 -22.44 17.33 5.53
N ASP A 344 -23.31 17.67 6.48
CA ASP A 344 -24.46 18.55 6.24
C ASP A 344 -24.03 19.91 5.67
N GLN A 345 -22.85 20.40 6.09
CA GLN A 345 -22.22 21.62 5.59
C GLN A 345 -20.69 21.46 5.58
N LEU A 346 -20.02 21.95 4.53
CA LEU A 346 -18.56 22.01 4.48
C LEU A 346 -18.06 23.27 5.20
N SER A 347 -16.89 23.16 5.84
CA SER A 347 -16.22 24.31 6.47
C SER A 347 -15.76 25.30 5.40
N VAL A 348 -16.00 26.59 5.61
CA VAL A 348 -15.53 27.64 4.70
C VAL A 348 -14.12 28.05 5.11
N ALA A 349 -13.15 27.84 4.21
CA ALA A 349 -11.78 28.31 4.39
C ALA A 349 -11.64 29.78 4.00
N TYR A 350 -12.16 30.15 2.83
CA TYR A 350 -12.06 31.52 2.32
C TYR A 350 -13.36 31.99 1.68
N ASN A 351 -13.69 33.26 1.90
CA ASN A 351 -14.71 33.99 1.17
C ASN A 351 -14.01 34.95 0.20
N LEU A 352 -14.26 34.77 -1.09
CA LEU A 352 -13.62 35.51 -2.17
C LEU A 352 -14.40 36.79 -2.54
N ASN A 353 -15.43 37.14 -1.76
CA ASN A 353 -16.29 38.30 -1.94
C ASN A 353 -16.98 38.30 -3.32
N ASP A 354 -16.59 39.22 -4.19
CA ASP A 354 -17.09 39.42 -5.56
C ASP A 354 -16.36 38.56 -6.59
N PHE A 355 -15.23 37.95 -6.22
CA PHE A 355 -14.42 37.12 -7.12
C PHE A 355 -15.05 35.73 -7.29
N LEU A 356 -15.46 35.41 -8.53
CA LEU A 356 -16.10 34.12 -8.84
C LEU A 356 -15.06 33.18 -9.44
N ALA A 357 -14.43 32.36 -8.62
CA ALA A 357 -13.42 31.42 -9.06
C ALA A 357 -14.01 30.16 -9.71
N ASN A 358 -13.33 29.63 -10.73
CA ASN A 358 -13.69 28.39 -11.41
C ASN A 358 -12.63 27.28 -11.30
N LYS A 359 -11.33 27.64 -11.23
CA LYS A 359 -10.20 26.71 -11.02
C LYS A 359 -9.37 27.17 -9.83
N ILE A 360 -8.86 26.22 -9.05
CA ILE A 360 -7.84 26.48 -8.01
C ILE A 360 -6.61 25.59 -8.19
N GLU A 361 -5.47 26.08 -7.76
CA GLU A 361 -4.27 25.29 -7.45
C GLU A 361 -3.74 25.69 -6.08
N PHE A 362 -3.15 24.73 -5.37
CA PHE A 362 -2.51 24.94 -4.07
C PHE A 362 -1.02 24.59 -4.20
N LYS A 363 -0.15 25.51 -3.80
CA LYS A 363 1.30 25.31 -3.85
C LYS A 363 2.02 26.18 -2.82
N ASN A 364 2.93 25.58 -2.06
CA ASN A 364 3.76 26.23 -1.03
C ASN A 364 2.93 27.00 0.03
N GLY A 365 1.81 26.45 0.47
CA GLY A 365 0.90 27.05 1.45
C GLY A 365 0.01 28.16 0.87
N GLU A 366 0.04 28.39 -0.44
CA GLU A 366 -0.68 29.45 -1.13
C GLU A 366 -1.74 28.89 -2.07
N ILE A 367 -2.84 29.63 -2.26
CA ILE A 367 -3.91 29.29 -3.19
C ILE A 367 -3.92 30.28 -4.35
N PHE A 368 -4.01 29.74 -5.55
CA PHE A 368 -4.22 30.50 -6.78
C PHE A 368 -5.59 30.12 -7.33
N ALA A 369 -6.45 31.10 -7.55
CA ALA A 369 -7.83 30.89 -8.02
C ALA A 369 -8.08 31.67 -9.31
N LEU A 370 -8.40 30.99 -10.41
CA LEU A 370 -8.75 31.62 -11.68
C LEU A 370 -10.19 32.09 -11.65
N GLU A 371 -10.44 33.33 -12.09
CA GLU A 371 -11.78 33.89 -12.22
C GLU A 371 -12.55 33.26 -13.38
N ASN A 372 -13.85 33.08 -13.23
CA ASN A 372 -14.74 32.48 -14.22
C ASN A 372 -14.85 33.27 -15.54
N ASN A 373 -14.51 34.57 -15.52
CA ASN A 373 -14.43 35.39 -16.74
C ASN A 373 -13.06 35.26 -17.45
N SER A 374 -12.13 34.46 -16.90
CA SER A 374 -10.79 34.23 -17.42
C SER A 374 -9.88 35.47 -17.48
N GLN A 375 -10.10 36.51 -16.67
CA GLN A 375 -9.30 37.75 -16.74
C GLN A 375 -8.21 37.87 -15.66
N GLU A 376 -8.48 37.34 -14.47
CA GLU A 376 -7.58 37.48 -13.32
C GLU A 376 -7.44 36.18 -12.53
N ILE A 377 -6.30 36.05 -11.87
CA ILE A 377 -6.04 35.01 -10.87
C ILE A 377 -5.95 35.70 -9.51
N LEU A 378 -6.75 35.27 -8.55
CA LEU A 378 -6.63 35.66 -7.15
C LEU A 378 -5.54 34.81 -6.51
N HIS A 379 -4.54 35.45 -5.93
CA HIS A 379 -3.47 34.84 -5.16
C HIS A 379 -3.70 35.10 -3.68
N ILE A 380 -3.94 34.03 -2.93
CA ILE A 380 -4.12 34.01 -1.48
C ILE A 380 -2.83 33.45 -0.88
N LYS A 381 -2.11 34.29 -0.13
CA LYS A 381 -0.83 33.93 0.48
C LYS A 381 -1.02 33.22 1.81
N THR A 382 0.08 32.69 2.35
CA THR A 382 0.13 32.00 3.67
C THR A 382 -0.30 32.87 4.86
N ASP A 383 -0.26 34.19 4.73
CA ASP A 383 -0.71 35.16 5.74
C ASP A 383 -2.16 35.64 5.50
N ASP A 384 -2.92 34.93 4.66
CA ASP A 384 -4.26 35.23 4.19
C ASP A 384 -4.38 36.52 3.37
N SER A 385 -3.27 37.20 3.05
CA SER A 385 -3.30 38.37 2.19
C SER A 385 -3.67 37.98 0.76
N GLN A 386 -4.53 38.80 0.15
CA GLN A 386 -5.08 38.55 -1.18
C GLN A 386 -4.56 39.59 -2.18
N SER A 387 -4.16 39.12 -3.35
CA SER A 387 -3.77 39.99 -4.47
C SER A 387 -4.34 39.46 -5.78
N ARG A 388 -4.68 40.37 -6.69
CA ARG A 388 -5.23 40.02 -8.01
C ARG A 388 -4.15 40.15 -9.06
N ILE A 389 -3.90 39.07 -9.78
CA ILE A 389 -2.89 38.96 -10.83
C ILE A 389 -3.62 39.01 -12.18
N LYS A 390 -3.28 39.99 -13.01
CA LYS A 390 -3.83 40.16 -14.37
C LYS A 390 -2.76 39.90 -15.39
N VAL A 391 -3.12 39.19 -16.46
CA VAL A 391 -2.28 39.15 -17.66
C VAL A 391 -2.36 40.51 -18.35
N GLU A 392 -1.21 41.06 -18.73
CA GLU A 392 -1.18 42.31 -19.50
C GLU A 392 -1.86 42.15 -20.87
N GLY A 393 -2.59 43.17 -21.28
CA GLY A 393 -3.44 43.13 -22.48
C GLY A 393 -4.87 42.70 -22.16
N SER A 394 -5.69 42.53 -23.21
CA SER A 394 -7.06 42.01 -23.09
C SER A 394 -7.13 40.49 -23.31
N ASP A 395 -6.04 39.79 -23.06
CA ASP A 395 -5.94 38.34 -23.28
C ASP A 395 -6.65 37.58 -22.15
N LEU A 396 -7.38 36.53 -22.52
CA LEU A 396 -8.05 35.65 -21.57
C LEU A 396 -7.14 34.48 -21.17
N ILE A 397 -7.16 34.17 -19.88
CA ILE A 397 -6.50 33.03 -19.25
C ILE A 397 -7.37 31.80 -19.47
N ARG A 398 -6.95 30.92 -20.38
CA ARG A 398 -7.64 29.64 -20.63
C ARG A 398 -7.38 28.63 -19.52
N ASP A 399 -6.12 28.56 -19.10
CA ASP A 399 -5.71 27.71 -17.98
C ASP A 399 -4.41 28.23 -17.35
N PHE A 400 -4.07 27.75 -16.17
CA PHE A 400 -2.82 28.11 -15.49
C PHE A 400 -2.28 26.93 -14.67
N THR A 401 -1.00 27.00 -14.31
CA THR A 401 -0.38 26.11 -13.33
C THR A 401 0.77 26.78 -12.59
N VAL A 402 1.07 26.34 -11.37
CA VAL A 402 2.18 26.86 -10.55
C VAL A 402 3.25 25.80 -10.33
N SER A 403 4.48 26.11 -10.72
CA SER A 403 5.64 25.22 -10.51
C SER A 403 6.93 26.00 -10.32
N GLU A 404 7.83 25.50 -9.48
CA GLU A 404 9.18 26.05 -9.27
C GLU A 404 9.17 27.57 -9.01
N GLY A 405 8.23 28.06 -8.19
CA GLY A 405 8.10 29.50 -7.87
C GLY A 405 7.57 30.39 -9.01
N ASN A 406 7.09 29.78 -10.10
CA ASN A 406 6.58 30.48 -11.27
C ASN A 406 5.10 30.15 -11.50
N LEU A 407 4.33 31.16 -11.90
CA LEU A 407 2.97 31.02 -12.40
C LEU A 407 2.99 31.00 -13.92
N PHE A 408 2.60 29.88 -14.51
CA PHE A 408 2.46 29.71 -15.96
C PHE A 408 1.00 29.86 -16.37
N VAL A 409 0.75 30.61 -17.42
CA VAL A 409 -0.59 30.89 -17.93
C VAL A 409 -0.68 30.55 -19.42
N LEU A 410 -1.69 29.76 -19.77
CA LEU A 410 -2.13 29.51 -21.13
C LEU A 410 -3.11 30.62 -21.56
N SER A 411 -2.70 31.42 -22.54
CA SER A 411 -3.50 32.48 -23.16
C SER A 411 -3.32 32.42 -24.69
N ASN A 412 -2.98 33.52 -25.37
CA ASN A 412 -2.58 33.51 -26.79
C ASN A 412 -1.10 33.09 -26.91
N GLY A 413 -0.78 31.88 -26.47
CA GLY A 413 0.58 31.45 -26.16
C GLY A 413 0.73 31.05 -24.69
N ILE A 414 1.98 30.94 -24.24
CA ILE A 414 2.30 30.67 -22.83
C ILE A 414 3.08 31.86 -22.27
N LYS A 415 2.57 32.39 -21.16
CA LYS A 415 3.18 33.47 -20.39
C LYS A 415 3.60 32.95 -19.02
N ILE A 416 4.61 33.57 -18.42
CA ILE A 416 5.14 33.25 -17.10
C ILE A 416 5.19 34.50 -16.23
N LEU A 417 4.94 34.34 -14.93
CA LEU A 417 5.17 35.33 -13.90
C LEU A 417 6.05 34.72 -12.80
N ASP A 418 7.14 35.39 -12.47
CA ASP A 418 7.97 35.06 -11.30
C ASP A 418 7.22 35.52 -10.03
N LEU A 419 6.81 34.57 -9.19
CA LEU A 419 6.04 34.87 -7.97
C LEU A 419 6.88 35.57 -6.90
N ALA A 420 8.22 35.47 -6.98
CA ALA A 420 9.11 36.22 -6.09
C ALA A 420 9.28 37.68 -6.52
N LYS A 421 8.94 38.03 -7.77
CA LYS A 421 9.04 39.38 -8.35
C LYS A 421 7.78 39.75 -9.14
N PRO A 422 6.59 39.75 -8.51
CA PRO A 422 5.32 39.94 -9.21
C PRO A 422 5.22 41.29 -9.92
N GLU A 423 5.96 42.31 -9.47
CA GLU A 423 6.07 43.62 -10.10
C GLU A 423 6.70 43.61 -11.48
N SER A 424 7.42 42.53 -11.84
CA SER A 424 8.02 42.36 -13.17
C SER A 424 6.96 42.08 -14.26
N GLY A 425 5.74 41.71 -13.84
CA GLY A 425 4.65 41.40 -14.75
C GLY A 425 4.86 40.08 -15.52
N PHE A 426 3.89 39.76 -16.37
CA PHE A 426 3.98 38.56 -17.21
C PHE A 426 4.97 38.75 -18.35
N ARG A 427 5.80 37.74 -18.57
CA ARG A 427 6.65 37.61 -19.76
C ARG A 427 6.10 36.53 -20.68
N GLU A 428 6.03 36.83 -21.97
CA GLU A 428 5.74 35.81 -22.98
C GLU A 428 6.97 34.90 -23.17
N ILE A 429 6.79 33.60 -22.95
CA ILE A 429 7.84 32.58 -23.16
C ILE A 429 7.58 31.74 -24.40
N LYS A 430 6.37 31.82 -24.95
CA LYS A 430 5.99 31.17 -26.18
C LYS A 430 4.82 31.91 -26.82
N ALA A 431 5.02 32.36 -28.05
CA ALA A 431 3.94 32.87 -28.89
C ALA A 431 2.96 31.75 -29.28
N GLU A 432 1.73 32.12 -29.58
CA GLU A 432 0.70 31.19 -30.04
C GLU A 432 1.17 30.35 -31.24
N GLY A 433 1.00 29.04 -31.15
CA GLY A 433 1.32 28.12 -32.24
C GLY A 433 0.39 26.91 -32.31
N GLU A 434 0.71 25.98 -33.22
CA GLU A 434 -0.14 24.80 -33.48
C GLU A 434 -0.38 23.91 -32.25
N SER A 435 0.57 23.88 -31.32
CA SER A 435 0.48 23.09 -30.09
C SER A 435 -0.55 23.64 -29.10
N ASP A 436 -0.73 24.95 -29.05
CA ASP A 436 -1.33 25.68 -27.94
C ASP A 436 -2.49 26.57 -28.35
N LYS A 437 -2.62 26.93 -29.63
CA LYS A 437 -3.75 27.70 -30.18
C LYS A 437 -5.11 27.15 -29.76
N THR A 438 -5.27 25.84 -29.75
CA THR A 438 -6.48 25.15 -29.25
C THR A 438 -6.19 24.24 -28.07
N GLY A 439 -5.13 24.55 -27.32
CA GLY A 439 -4.84 23.93 -26.03
C GLY A 439 -5.91 24.28 -25.00
N GLU A 440 -6.22 23.34 -24.11
CA GLU A 440 -7.28 23.47 -23.11
C GLU A 440 -6.79 23.26 -21.68
N PHE A 441 -5.97 22.22 -21.44
CA PHE A 441 -5.50 21.90 -20.09
C PHE A 441 -3.99 22.04 -20.00
N LEU A 442 -3.53 22.87 -19.07
CA LEU A 442 -2.15 23.10 -18.72
C LEU A 442 -1.89 22.59 -17.30
N SER A 443 -0.90 21.72 -17.16
CA SER A 443 -0.44 21.20 -15.88
C SER A 443 1.09 21.16 -15.85
N SER A 444 1.68 21.05 -14.66
CA SER A 444 3.12 21.09 -14.48
C SER A 444 3.61 19.96 -13.56
N PHE A 445 4.85 19.52 -13.78
CA PHE A 445 5.55 18.60 -12.89
C PHE A 445 7.05 18.89 -12.93
N GLY A 446 7.56 19.45 -11.83
CA GLY A 446 8.90 20.04 -11.77
C GLY A 446 9.09 21.06 -12.91
N PRO A 447 10.14 20.94 -13.74
CA PRO A 447 10.43 21.86 -14.84
C PRO A 447 9.62 21.60 -16.11
N TYR A 448 8.70 20.62 -16.12
CA TYR A 448 7.93 20.26 -17.30
C TYR A 448 6.54 20.87 -17.29
N LEU A 449 6.10 21.37 -18.45
CA LEU A 449 4.71 21.76 -18.70
C LEU A 449 4.06 20.74 -19.62
N TYR A 450 2.82 20.38 -19.33
CA TYR A 450 2.00 19.44 -20.09
C TYR A 450 0.76 20.16 -20.58
N LEU A 451 0.57 20.17 -21.90
CA LEU A 451 -0.53 20.86 -22.55
C LEU A 451 -1.35 19.89 -23.38
N LEU A 452 -2.61 19.68 -23.00
CA LEU A 452 -3.55 18.93 -23.81
C LEU A 452 -4.17 19.82 -24.88
N ASN A 453 -4.06 19.39 -26.12
CA ASN A 453 -4.80 19.93 -27.25
C ASN A 453 -5.66 18.80 -27.84
N LYS A 454 -6.99 18.91 -27.63
CA LYS A 454 -7.96 17.88 -28.07
C LYS A 454 -8.04 17.80 -29.58
N GLU A 455 -8.08 18.96 -30.25
CA GLU A 455 -8.14 19.06 -31.72
C GLU A 455 -6.93 18.38 -32.38
N LYS A 456 -5.73 18.59 -31.83
CA LYS A 456 -4.49 17.95 -32.29
C LYS A 456 -4.33 16.51 -31.78
N ARG A 457 -5.23 16.02 -30.93
CA ARG A 457 -5.20 14.70 -30.29
C ARG A 457 -3.82 14.42 -29.68
N ASN A 458 -3.32 15.37 -28.89
CA ASN A 458 -1.99 15.29 -28.34
C ASN A 458 -1.88 15.93 -26.95
N ILE A 459 -0.95 15.39 -26.17
CA ILE A 459 -0.42 16.06 -24.99
C ILE A 459 1.00 16.49 -25.36
N TYR A 460 1.24 17.79 -25.42
CA TYR A 460 2.55 18.36 -25.66
C TYR A 460 3.27 18.53 -24.33
N ARG A 461 4.49 18.02 -24.23
CA ARG A 461 5.38 18.29 -23.11
C ARG A 461 6.44 19.29 -23.53
N TYR A 462 6.60 20.30 -22.71
CA TYR A 462 7.66 21.29 -22.79
C TYR A 462 8.61 21.14 -21.60
N TYR A 463 9.86 21.51 -21.79
CA TYR A 463 10.85 21.65 -20.72
C TYR A 463 11.17 23.13 -20.56
N TYR A 464 10.95 23.67 -19.36
CA TYR A 464 11.28 25.04 -19.01
C TYR A 464 12.66 25.07 -18.33
N LYS A 465 13.60 25.81 -18.92
CA LYS A 465 14.95 25.98 -18.38
C LYS A 465 15.56 27.27 -18.89
N ASP A 466 16.37 27.93 -18.05
CA ASP A 466 17.14 29.12 -18.42
C ASP A 466 16.24 30.21 -19.04
N GLU A 467 15.08 30.42 -18.43
CA GLU A 467 14.06 31.38 -18.86
C GLU A 467 13.39 31.14 -20.22
N GLU A 468 13.65 29.99 -20.85
CA GLU A 468 13.12 29.59 -22.14
C GLU A 468 12.31 28.29 -22.06
N LEU A 469 11.39 28.13 -23.02
CA LEU A 469 10.61 26.92 -23.19
C LEU A 469 11.16 26.12 -24.37
N SER A 470 11.38 24.82 -24.18
CA SER A 470 11.79 23.95 -25.29
C SER A 470 10.72 23.88 -26.39
N GLU A 471 11.09 23.37 -27.56
CA GLU A 471 10.11 22.95 -28.56
C GLU A 471 9.14 21.88 -27.98
N PRO A 472 7.85 21.89 -28.39
CA PRO A 472 6.87 20.92 -27.90
C PRO A 472 7.16 19.52 -28.42
N ILE A 473 7.18 18.55 -27.51
CA ILE A 473 7.30 17.13 -27.86
C ILE A 473 5.97 16.43 -27.55
N GLY A 474 5.46 15.64 -28.50
CA GLY A 474 4.31 14.76 -28.24
C GLY A 474 4.67 13.74 -27.16
N TRP A 475 3.94 13.76 -26.05
CA TRP A 475 4.30 12.98 -24.85
C TRP A 475 3.77 11.55 -24.86
N LEU A 476 2.58 11.32 -25.42
CA LEU A 476 1.99 9.99 -25.51
C LEU A 476 2.71 9.12 -26.54
N VAL A 477 3.06 7.90 -26.13
CA VAL A 477 3.68 6.88 -26.99
C VAL A 477 2.63 6.25 -27.90
N ASP A 478 1.46 5.94 -27.35
CA ASP A 478 0.31 5.42 -28.09
C ASP A 478 -0.93 6.27 -27.82
N LYS A 479 -1.69 6.54 -28.87
CA LYS A 479 -2.92 7.35 -28.86
C LYS A 479 -4.15 6.53 -29.25
N GLN A 480 -3.97 5.26 -29.60
CA GLN A 480 -5.04 4.40 -30.07
C GLN A 480 -6.06 4.17 -28.95
N GLY A 481 -7.35 4.24 -29.29
CA GLY A 481 -8.44 4.06 -28.33
C GLY A 481 -8.76 5.26 -27.44
N ILE A 482 -7.94 6.33 -27.45
CA ILE A 482 -8.21 7.55 -26.68
C ILE A 482 -9.17 8.46 -27.45
N ASN A 483 -10.32 8.77 -26.83
CA ASN A 483 -11.27 9.75 -27.34
C ASN A 483 -11.05 11.13 -26.70
N PHE A 484 -10.18 11.95 -27.31
CA PHE A 484 -9.79 13.26 -26.82
C PHE A 484 -10.96 14.24 -26.63
N GLU A 485 -11.99 14.17 -27.47
CA GLU A 485 -13.19 15.01 -27.39
C GLU A 485 -13.96 14.84 -26.06
N ASN A 486 -13.79 13.68 -25.43
CA ASN A 486 -14.44 13.34 -24.17
C ASN A 486 -13.56 13.62 -22.96
N VAL A 487 -12.33 14.10 -23.12
CA VAL A 487 -11.48 14.45 -21.97
C VAL A 487 -12.10 15.65 -21.25
N SER A 488 -12.25 15.53 -19.94
CA SER A 488 -12.87 16.53 -19.09
C SER A 488 -11.91 17.15 -18.07
N ASP A 489 -10.83 16.45 -17.73
CA ASP A 489 -9.83 16.95 -16.80
C ASP A 489 -8.48 16.25 -17.02
N LEU A 490 -7.39 16.91 -16.62
CA LEU A 490 -6.03 16.40 -16.71
C LEU A 490 -5.16 16.98 -15.59
N ILE A 491 -4.49 16.11 -14.85
CA ILE A 491 -3.50 16.48 -13.84
C ILE A 491 -2.22 15.66 -13.99
N VAL A 492 -1.10 16.20 -13.51
CA VAL A 492 0.20 15.55 -13.52
C VAL A 492 0.86 15.65 -12.15
N ASP A 493 1.29 14.52 -11.60
CA ASP A 493 1.94 14.40 -10.29
C ASP A 493 3.22 13.55 -10.33
N GLY A 494 3.72 13.32 -11.55
CA GLY A 494 4.74 12.33 -11.89
C GLY A 494 4.17 11.29 -12.86
N ASP A 495 2.94 10.84 -12.60
CA ASP A 495 2.08 10.20 -13.59
C ASP A 495 1.11 11.23 -14.17
N LEU A 496 0.56 10.94 -15.35
CA LEU A 496 -0.49 11.76 -15.95
C LEU A 496 -1.83 11.06 -15.80
N TRP A 497 -2.80 11.78 -15.26
CA TRP A 497 -4.15 11.30 -15.03
C TRP A 497 -5.10 12.05 -15.96
N MET A 498 -5.92 11.30 -16.70
CA MET A 498 -6.83 11.85 -17.69
C MET A 498 -8.25 11.36 -17.41
N ALA A 499 -9.13 12.28 -17.02
CA ALA A 499 -10.54 11.99 -16.78
C ALA A 499 -11.37 12.25 -18.03
N PHE A 500 -12.44 11.48 -18.18
CA PHE A 500 -13.39 11.61 -19.28
C PHE A 500 -14.77 12.02 -18.75
N LYS A 501 -15.59 12.62 -19.63
CA LYS A 501 -16.99 12.99 -19.37
C LYS A 501 -17.87 11.84 -18.86
N SER A 502 -17.47 10.59 -19.11
CA SER A 502 -18.15 9.39 -18.63
C SER A 502 -17.77 8.97 -17.20
N GLY A 503 -16.82 9.64 -16.55
CA GLY A 503 -16.27 9.26 -15.25
C GLY A 503 -15.12 8.26 -15.31
N ASN A 504 -14.78 7.77 -16.50
CA ASN A 504 -13.61 6.93 -16.68
C ASN A 504 -12.32 7.72 -16.45
N LEU A 505 -11.30 7.05 -15.94
CA LEU A 505 -9.98 7.60 -15.68
C LEU A 505 -8.93 6.73 -16.38
N LEU A 506 -7.97 7.36 -17.06
CA LEU A 506 -6.77 6.71 -17.56
C LEU A 506 -5.55 7.26 -16.83
N LYS A 507 -4.63 6.36 -16.50
CA LYS A 507 -3.32 6.67 -15.94
C LYS A 507 -2.25 6.43 -17.00
N PHE A 508 -1.29 7.34 -17.09
CA PHE A 508 -0.15 7.21 -17.99
C PHE A 508 1.16 7.41 -17.22
N THR A 509 2.11 6.51 -17.44
CA THR A 509 3.45 6.57 -16.88
C THR A 509 4.45 6.65 -18.02
N LYS A 510 5.26 7.71 -18.05
CA LYS A 510 6.28 7.94 -19.11
C LYS A 510 5.70 7.88 -20.54
N GLY A 511 4.46 8.32 -20.72
CA GLY A 511 3.78 8.38 -22.02
C GLY A 511 3.04 7.11 -22.44
N SER A 512 3.17 6.02 -21.70
CA SER A 512 2.43 4.77 -21.94
C SER A 512 1.26 4.61 -20.96
N THR A 513 0.19 3.95 -21.39
CA THR A 513 -0.91 3.58 -20.49
C THR A 513 -0.41 2.69 -19.36
N ALA A 514 -0.84 2.97 -18.14
CA ALA A 514 -0.58 2.18 -16.95
C ALA A 514 -1.90 1.56 -16.46
N GLU A 515 -1.82 0.36 -15.88
CA GLU A 515 -3.00 -0.26 -15.28
C GLU A 515 -3.47 0.52 -14.05
N PHE A 516 -4.74 0.86 -14.04
CA PHE A 516 -5.40 1.52 -12.91
C PHE A 516 -6.86 1.08 -12.85
N SER A 517 -7.34 0.79 -11.65
CA SER A 517 -8.75 0.49 -11.40
C SER A 517 -9.12 0.92 -9.98
N ILE A 518 -10.29 1.53 -9.85
CA ILE A 518 -10.83 1.91 -8.54
C ILE A 518 -11.36 0.65 -7.85
N LYS A 519 -10.94 0.44 -6.60
CA LYS A 519 -11.27 -0.70 -5.75
C LYS A 519 -11.91 -0.23 -4.46
N GLY A 520 -12.76 -1.08 -3.86
CA GLY A 520 -13.44 -0.76 -2.60
C GLY A 520 -14.63 0.19 -2.73
N LEU A 521 -15.13 0.40 -3.95
CA LEU A 521 -16.31 1.22 -4.24
C LEU A 521 -17.36 0.39 -4.97
N GLU A 522 -18.60 0.38 -4.47
CA GLU A 522 -19.70 -0.34 -5.11
C GLU A 522 -20.10 0.26 -6.45
N ASN A 523 -20.23 1.59 -6.47
CA ASN A 523 -20.68 2.35 -7.62
C ASN A 523 -19.55 3.22 -8.14
N LEU A 524 -18.93 2.79 -9.24
CA LEU A 524 -17.89 3.56 -9.92
C LEU A 524 -18.43 4.88 -10.50
N PRO A 525 -17.57 5.89 -10.64
CA PRO A 525 -17.92 7.11 -11.36
C PRO A 525 -18.47 6.83 -12.75
N ASN A 526 -19.63 7.42 -13.03
CA ASN A 526 -20.34 7.29 -14.30
C ASN A 526 -20.71 8.65 -14.93
N ASN A 527 -20.18 9.73 -14.37
CA ASN A 527 -20.35 11.11 -14.82
C ASN A 527 -19.00 11.84 -14.77
N GLN A 528 -18.92 13.03 -15.36
CA GLN A 528 -17.72 13.86 -15.34
C GLN A 528 -17.18 14.03 -13.91
N ILE A 529 -15.90 13.72 -13.75
CA ILE A 529 -15.14 13.88 -12.50
C ILE A 529 -14.12 15.00 -12.63
N ILE A 530 -13.76 15.58 -11.49
CA ILE A 530 -12.64 16.52 -11.34
C ILE A 530 -11.59 15.84 -10.46
N LEU A 531 -10.32 16.00 -10.83
CA LEU A 531 -9.19 15.34 -10.18
C LEU A 531 -8.36 16.33 -9.38
N SER A 532 -7.74 15.84 -8.32
CA SER A 532 -6.60 16.50 -7.70
C SER A 532 -5.59 15.46 -7.22
N ALA A 533 -4.31 15.74 -7.39
CA ALA A 533 -3.19 14.97 -6.85
C ALA A 533 -1.99 15.90 -6.68
N ASN A 534 -1.05 15.51 -5.83
CA ASN A 534 0.26 16.16 -5.73
C ASN A 534 1.37 15.09 -5.70
N ASP A 535 2.61 15.53 -5.88
CA ASP A 535 3.80 14.67 -5.96
C ASP A 535 4.38 14.24 -4.60
N GLN A 536 3.87 14.80 -3.50
CA GLN A 536 4.34 14.53 -2.13
C GLN A 536 3.54 13.42 -1.43
N ILE A 537 2.32 13.14 -1.88
CA ILE A 537 1.41 12.19 -1.22
C ILE A 537 1.03 11.02 -2.13
N ASN A 538 0.64 9.89 -1.54
CA ASN A 538 0.15 8.71 -2.27
C ASN A 538 -1.39 8.68 -2.40
N SER A 539 -1.99 9.82 -2.72
CA SER A 539 -3.44 9.98 -2.80
C SER A 539 -3.89 10.67 -4.08
N LEU A 540 -5.09 10.32 -4.53
CA LEU A 540 -5.81 10.89 -5.66
C LEU A 540 -7.22 11.24 -5.19
N ALA A 541 -7.60 12.50 -5.34
CA ALA A 541 -8.96 12.97 -5.07
C ALA A 541 -9.77 12.98 -6.36
N ILE A 542 -11.01 12.51 -6.25
CA ILE A 542 -11.98 12.48 -7.34
C ILE A 542 -13.27 13.12 -6.83
N LEU A 543 -13.59 14.29 -7.36
CA LEU A 543 -14.86 14.97 -7.11
C LEU A 543 -15.90 14.55 -8.15
N GLU A 544 -17.05 14.10 -7.66
CA GLU A 544 -18.18 13.63 -8.46
C GLU A 544 -19.41 14.49 -8.16
N LYS A 545 -19.50 15.64 -8.84
CA LYS A 545 -20.48 16.70 -8.54
C LYS A 545 -21.93 16.22 -8.58
N GLN A 546 -22.30 15.41 -9.58
CA GLN A 546 -23.68 14.94 -9.75
C GLN A 546 -24.12 14.04 -8.59
N ASN A 547 -23.18 13.26 -8.05
CA ASN A 547 -23.41 12.38 -6.91
C ASN A 547 -23.00 13.00 -5.57
N LYS A 548 -22.61 14.29 -5.57
CA LYS A 548 -22.35 15.09 -4.37
C LYS A 548 -21.32 14.45 -3.44
N ARG A 549 -20.29 13.85 -4.03
CA ARG A 549 -19.29 13.11 -3.28
C ARG A 549 -17.87 13.41 -3.72
N LEU A 550 -16.97 13.37 -2.75
CA LEU A 550 -15.53 13.44 -2.90
C LEU A 550 -14.97 12.09 -2.50
N LEU A 551 -14.25 11.45 -3.41
CA LEU A 551 -13.59 10.17 -3.21
C LEU A 551 -12.10 10.43 -3.04
N ILE A 552 -11.52 9.89 -1.98
CA ILE A 552 -10.08 9.89 -1.73
C ILE A 552 -9.60 8.47 -1.97
N LEU A 553 -8.74 8.29 -2.96
CA LEU A 553 -8.17 7.01 -3.34
C LEU A 553 -6.65 7.03 -3.12
N THR A 554 -6.04 5.87 -2.94
CA THR A 554 -4.60 5.71 -3.16
C THR A 554 -4.29 5.76 -4.67
N LYS A 555 -3.04 6.02 -5.05
CA LYS A 555 -2.63 6.03 -6.47
C LYS A 555 -2.60 4.62 -7.13
N ASP A 556 -2.76 3.55 -6.35
CA ASP A 556 -3.03 2.17 -6.83
C ASP A 556 -4.53 1.83 -6.88
N GLY A 557 -5.39 2.78 -6.51
CA GLY A 557 -6.84 2.75 -6.73
C GLY A 557 -7.69 2.28 -5.55
N GLN A 558 -7.12 2.07 -4.37
CA GLN A 558 -7.89 1.68 -3.18
C GLN A 558 -8.64 2.87 -2.59
N LEU A 559 -9.92 2.70 -2.27
CA LEU A 559 -10.72 3.73 -1.60
C LEU A 559 -10.27 3.94 -0.15
N ILE A 560 -9.77 5.14 0.14
CA ILE A 560 -9.40 5.61 1.48
C ILE A 560 -10.63 6.21 2.18
N SER A 561 -11.31 7.14 1.53
CA SER A 561 -12.46 7.84 2.11
C SER A 561 -13.48 8.24 1.03
N GLU A 562 -14.75 8.27 1.43
CA GLU A 562 -15.85 8.85 0.66
C GLU A 562 -16.53 9.89 1.55
N ILE A 563 -16.59 11.12 1.07
CA ILE A 563 -17.20 12.25 1.77
C ILE A 563 -18.38 12.73 0.94
N LYS A 564 -19.56 12.85 1.54
CA LYS A 564 -20.79 13.29 0.86
C LYS A 564 -21.23 14.63 1.41
N SER A 565 -21.56 15.58 0.54
CA SER A 565 -22.14 16.86 0.94
C SER A 565 -22.87 17.54 -0.22
N ASN A 566 -23.99 18.18 0.07
CA ASN A 566 -24.76 18.92 -0.94
C ASN A 566 -23.96 20.07 -1.58
N GLU A 567 -23.05 20.69 -0.82
CA GLU A 567 -22.17 21.79 -1.29
C GLU A 567 -21.25 21.35 -2.43
N LEU A 568 -20.87 20.06 -2.49
CA LEU A 568 -20.02 19.51 -3.55
C LEU A 568 -20.66 19.58 -4.95
N ALA A 569 -21.98 19.74 -5.05
CA ALA A 569 -22.66 19.93 -6.33
C ALA A 569 -22.22 21.23 -7.04
N GLY A 570 -21.90 22.27 -6.26
CA GLY A 570 -21.50 23.59 -6.76
C GLY A 570 -19.99 23.72 -7.02
N VAL A 571 -19.18 22.77 -6.57
CA VAL A 571 -17.72 22.88 -6.64
C VAL A 571 -17.24 22.75 -8.09
N SER A 572 -16.35 23.64 -8.54
CA SER A 572 -15.83 23.67 -9.90
C SER A 572 -14.39 23.15 -10.01
N SER A 573 -13.63 23.17 -8.91
CA SER A 573 -12.26 22.67 -8.85
C SER A 573 -11.88 22.29 -7.41
N ILE A 574 -10.93 21.36 -7.28
CA ILE A 574 -10.40 20.89 -6.00
C ILE A 574 -8.87 20.89 -6.02
N ALA A 575 -8.25 21.17 -4.89
CA ALA A 575 -6.81 21.13 -4.71
C ALA A 575 -6.45 20.50 -3.36
N PHE A 576 -5.58 19.50 -3.36
CA PHE A 576 -4.94 19.02 -2.13
C PHE A 576 -4.03 20.09 -1.53
N ASN A 577 -3.95 20.13 -0.20
CA ASN A 577 -2.82 20.78 0.47
C ASN A 577 -1.53 19.94 0.34
N GLU A 578 -0.38 20.44 0.82
CA GLU A 578 0.91 19.75 0.64
C GLU A 578 0.93 18.34 1.24
N ASP A 579 0.44 18.20 2.47
CA ASP A 579 0.52 16.95 3.23
C ASP A 579 -0.65 15.98 2.96
N GLY A 580 -1.63 16.39 2.16
CA GLY A 580 -2.78 15.57 1.78
C GLY A 580 -3.83 15.41 2.87
N THR A 581 -3.74 16.15 3.97
CA THR A 581 -4.72 16.11 5.07
C THR A 581 -5.97 16.95 4.79
N LYS A 582 -5.91 17.86 3.82
CA LYS A 582 -7.03 18.72 3.42
C LYS A 582 -7.20 18.80 1.92
N ILE A 583 -8.45 18.99 1.50
CA ILE A 583 -8.80 19.45 0.17
C ILE A 583 -9.47 20.81 0.26
N TYR A 584 -8.98 21.75 -0.53
CA TYR A 584 -9.68 22.98 -0.84
C TYR A 584 -10.62 22.73 -2.02
N ALA A 585 -11.87 23.15 -1.91
CA ALA A 585 -12.91 22.94 -2.91
C ALA A 585 -13.58 24.28 -3.24
N VAL A 586 -13.36 24.79 -4.45
CA VAL A 586 -13.87 26.10 -4.84
C VAL A 586 -15.27 26.00 -5.45
N SER A 587 -16.19 26.84 -4.97
CA SER A 587 -17.54 27.00 -5.52
C SER A 587 -17.86 28.49 -5.65
N GLY A 588 -17.57 29.05 -6.83
CA GLY A 588 -17.82 30.46 -7.10
C GLY A 588 -17.01 31.38 -6.18
N SER A 589 -17.68 32.13 -5.30
CA SER A 589 -17.03 33.06 -4.37
C SER A 589 -16.62 32.43 -3.03
N VAL A 590 -16.67 31.11 -2.89
CA VAL A 590 -16.34 30.41 -1.65
C VAL A 590 -15.32 29.31 -1.92
N ILE A 591 -14.32 29.19 -1.07
CA ILE A 591 -13.44 28.02 -1.00
C ILE A 591 -13.76 27.29 0.30
N TYR A 592 -14.23 26.05 0.17
CA TYR A 592 -14.42 25.14 1.30
C TYR A 592 -13.11 24.44 1.63
N GLU A 593 -12.90 24.12 2.90
CA GLU A 593 -11.94 23.10 3.33
C GLU A 593 -12.67 21.83 3.72
N VAL A 594 -12.09 20.70 3.32
CA VAL A 594 -12.54 19.36 3.67
C VAL A 594 -11.37 18.62 4.28
N GLU A 595 -11.47 18.32 5.57
CA GLU A 595 -10.48 17.47 6.26
C GLU A 595 -10.66 16.02 5.82
N ILE A 596 -9.53 15.34 5.66
CA ILE A 596 -9.45 13.94 5.20
C ILE A 596 -9.20 13.05 6.40
#